data_AF-G0TYK7-F1
#
_entry.id   AF-G0TYK7-F1
#
_cell.length_a   1.000
_cell.length_b   1.000
_cell.length_c   1.000
_cell.angle_alpha   90.00
_cell.angle_beta   90.00
_cell.angle_gamma   90.00
#
_symmetry.space_group_name_H-M   'P 1'
#
loop_
_entity.id
_entity.type
_entity.pdbx_description
1 polymer ?
#
loop_
_entity_poly.entity_id
_entity_poly.type
_entity_poly.pdbx_seq_one_letter_code
_entity_poly.pdbx_strand_id
1 'polypeptide(L)'
;MNADVSNAIRIALLKEGMLLAPTYGFKSECLFAAAKRSLSLNSNFVHFNCVNSANFAQLFPRGFPIAVIENILMKSNADSLVHLEQCFSKNAILNNVAKHTEPHKYVDFTLPSVKNVVVEAMDTKICSLVPFAPHWFEATSLECLPSNVPHAARYSIEFIDSVCYYAERVKRLKQIILSGKIVSDSGVSDFVSVSSNSRSLDDSSFIKPGAETVWKSFALVAPLSSAPVRGGILDCEWYALRFKVASVFSLCMLSFLGDKSYNHKHTREMAKSIINTLF
;
A
#
# COMPACT_ATOMS: atom_id res chain seq x y z
N MET A 1 -4.41 23.58 27.86
CA MET A 1 -5.40 22.74 27.13
C MET A 1 -5.04 21.28 27.34
N ASN A 2 -5.99 20.39 27.62
CA ASN A 2 -5.71 18.96 27.77
C ASN A 2 -5.13 18.39 26.45
N ALA A 3 -4.18 17.45 26.53
CA ALA A 3 -3.51 16.85 25.39
C ALA A 3 -4.51 16.19 24.42
N ASP A 4 -5.54 15.53 24.96
CA ASP A 4 -6.55 14.84 24.16
C ASP A 4 -7.40 15.81 23.33
N VAL A 5 -7.79 16.95 23.92
CA VAL A 5 -8.54 18.01 23.23
C VAL A 5 -7.68 18.64 22.14
N SER A 6 -6.39 18.84 22.42
CA SER A 6 -5.42 19.34 21.44
C SER A 6 -5.31 18.42 20.23
N ASN A 7 -5.21 17.12 20.48
CA ASN A 7 -5.11 16.11 19.43
C ASN A 7 -6.40 16.00 18.62
N ALA A 8 -7.57 16.03 19.27
CA ALA A 8 -8.86 16.01 18.59
C ALA A 8 -9.04 17.22 17.65
N ILE A 9 -8.66 18.43 18.10
CA ILE A 9 -8.67 19.65 17.28
C ILE A 9 -7.71 19.50 16.10
N ARG A 10 -6.50 18.99 16.34
CA ARG A 10 -5.51 18.76 15.28
C ARG A 10 -6.05 17.83 14.20
N ILE A 11 -6.59 16.67 14.57
CA ILE A 11 -7.13 15.68 13.63
C ILE A 11 -8.29 16.28 12.82
N ALA A 12 -9.20 16.99 13.49
CA ALA A 12 -10.35 17.61 12.82
C ALA A 12 -9.91 18.68 11.82
N LEU A 13 -8.97 19.56 12.18
CA LEU A 13 -8.42 20.57 11.29
C LEU A 13 -7.70 19.95 10.08
N LEU A 14 -6.94 18.87 10.28
CA LEU A 14 -6.27 18.17 9.17
C LEU A 14 -7.26 17.53 8.20
N LYS A 15 -8.37 16.99 8.71
CA LYS A 15 -9.44 16.44 7.88
C LYS A 15 -10.13 17.51 7.04
N GLU A 16 -10.49 18.64 7.64
CA GLU A 16 -11.07 19.79 6.92
C GLU A 16 -10.07 20.38 5.92
N GLY A 17 -8.81 20.55 6.32
CA GLY A 17 -7.74 21.02 5.44
C GLY A 17 -7.56 20.13 4.21
N MET A 18 -7.61 18.81 4.37
CA MET A 18 -7.56 17.88 3.25
C MET A 18 -8.76 18.05 2.30
N LEU A 19 -9.97 18.27 2.81
CA LEU A 19 -11.15 18.46 1.96
C LEU A 19 -11.10 19.77 1.16
N LEU A 20 -10.47 20.81 1.73
CA LEU A 20 -10.39 22.15 1.16
C LEU A 20 -9.15 22.36 0.27
N ALA A 21 -8.11 21.53 0.42
CA ALA A 21 -6.86 21.64 -0.34
C ALA A 21 -7.05 21.64 -1.87
N PRO A 22 -7.97 20.85 -2.48
CA PRO A 22 -8.24 20.93 -3.92
C PRO A 22 -8.72 22.30 -4.40
N THR A 23 -9.35 23.09 -3.52
CA THR A 23 -9.95 24.40 -3.85
C THR A 23 -9.02 25.55 -3.50
N TYR A 24 -8.35 25.48 -2.35
CA TYR A 24 -7.55 26.58 -1.80
C TYR A 24 -6.04 26.41 -1.99
N GLY A 25 -5.59 25.23 -2.44
CA GLY A 25 -4.18 24.87 -2.50
C GLY A 25 -3.51 24.76 -1.13
N PHE A 26 -2.18 24.79 -1.12
CA PHE A 26 -1.37 24.59 0.09
C PHE A 26 -0.76 25.91 0.61
N LYS A 27 -1.43 27.03 0.33
CA LYS A 27 -1.03 28.35 0.83
C LYS A 27 -1.49 28.52 2.28
N SER A 28 -0.54 28.85 3.16
CA SER A 28 -0.72 28.81 4.63
C SER A 28 -1.88 29.65 5.15
N GLU A 29 -2.16 30.81 4.56
CA GLU A 29 -3.15 31.74 5.11
C GLU A 29 -4.58 31.39 4.69
N CYS A 30 -4.79 31.02 3.42
CA CYS A 30 -6.12 30.74 2.90
C CYS A 30 -6.66 29.38 3.35
N LEU A 31 -5.83 28.33 3.26
CA LEU A 31 -6.26 26.98 3.62
C LEU A 31 -6.59 26.87 5.11
N PHE A 32 -5.76 27.49 5.95
CA PHE A 32 -5.96 27.48 7.39
C PHE A 32 -7.21 28.26 7.81
N ALA A 33 -7.38 29.50 7.30
CA ALA A 33 -8.56 30.30 7.62
C ALA A 33 -9.85 29.61 7.17
N ALA A 34 -9.84 28.97 6.00
CA ALA A 34 -10.97 28.21 5.48
C ALA A 34 -11.26 26.97 6.34
N ALA A 35 -10.25 26.17 6.70
CA ALA A 35 -10.41 24.99 7.54
C ALA A 35 -10.92 25.35 8.95
N LYS A 36 -10.37 26.42 9.55
CA LYS A 36 -10.82 26.93 10.84
C LYS A 36 -12.28 27.38 10.77
N ARG A 37 -12.65 28.15 9.74
CA ARG A 37 -14.04 28.60 9.53
C ARG A 37 -15.00 27.42 9.33
N SER A 38 -14.62 26.44 8.50
CA SER A 38 -15.41 25.22 8.27
C SER A 38 -15.67 24.48 9.59
N LEU A 39 -14.61 24.28 10.38
CA LEU A 39 -14.71 23.58 11.66
C LEU A 39 -15.53 24.37 12.71
N SER A 40 -15.43 25.70 12.73
CA SER A 40 -16.23 26.55 13.62
C SER A 40 -17.71 26.58 13.27
N LEU A 41 -18.08 26.33 12.01
CA LEU A 41 -19.47 26.22 11.56
C LEU A 41 -20.06 24.83 11.78
N ASN A 42 -19.24 23.83 12.09
CA ASN A 42 -19.68 22.46 12.30
C ASN A 42 -20.18 22.26 13.74
N SER A 43 -21.50 22.32 13.93
CA SER A 43 -22.17 22.13 15.22
C SER A 43 -21.94 20.76 15.86
N ASN A 44 -21.49 19.77 15.08
CA ASN A 44 -21.23 18.41 15.57
C ASN A 44 -19.84 18.28 16.22
N PHE A 45 -18.97 19.29 16.11
CA PHE A 45 -17.65 19.24 16.72
C PHE A 45 -17.70 19.74 18.17
N VAL A 46 -17.62 18.79 19.12
CA VAL A 46 -17.76 19.01 20.57
C VAL A 46 -16.82 20.10 21.14
N HIS A 47 -15.67 20.33 20.50
CA HIS A 47 -14.65 21.28 20.97
C HIS A 47 -14.56 22.59 20.16
N PHE A 48 -15.62 22.99 19.44
CA PHE A 48 -15.59 24.17 18.56
C PHE A 48 -15.18 25.47 19.28
N ASN A 49 -15.59 25.66 20.54
CA ASN A 49 -15.18 26.82 21.36
C ASN A 49 -13.67 26.86 21.64
N CYS A 50 -13.01 25.70 21.68
CA CYS A 50 -11.57 25.60 21.93
C CYS A 50 -10.72 25.82 20.68
N VAL A 51 -11.30 25.75 19.48
CA VAL A 51 -10.58 25.97 18.22
C VAL A 51 -10.07 27.41 18.14
N ASN A 52 -10.83 28.38 18.65
CA ASN A 52 -10.44 29.79 18.61
C ASN A 52 -9.35 30.17 19.61
N SER A 53 -9.22 29.41 20.72
CA SER A 53 -8.25 29.65 21.78
C SER A 53 -7.02 28.74 21.70
N ALA A 54 -6.97 27.81 20.75
CA ALA A 54 -5.85 26.89 20.59
C ALA A 54 -4.57 27.61 20.12
N ASN A 55 -3.43 27.25 20.72
CA ASN A 55 -2.12 27.73 20.28
C ASN A 55 -1.70 26.99 18.99
N PHE A 56 -1.89 27.63 17.84
CA PHE A 56 -1.66 27.01 16.54
C PHE A 56 -0.19 26.68 16.25
N ALA A 57 0.74 27.49 16.74
CA ALA A 57 2.17 27.18 16.63
C ALA A 57 2.53 25.89 17.39
N GLN A 58 1.79 25.57 18.46
CA GLN A 58 1.94 24.32 19.20
C GLN A 58 1.28 23.14 18.47
N LEU A 59 0.13 23.36 17.83
CA LEU A 59 -0.58 22.31 17.09
C LEU A 59 0.19 21.88 15.82
N PHE A 60 0.76 22.86 15.12
CA PHE A 60 1.43 22.70 13.82
C PHE A 60 2.78 23.43 13.80
N PRO A 61 3.81 22.91 14.49
CA PRO A 61 5.09 23.60 14.64
C PRO A 61 5.83 23.86 13.33
N ARG A 62 5.61 23.01 12.31
CA ARG A 62 6.18 23.18 10.96
C ARG A 62 5.24 23.87 9.97
N GLY A 63 4.06 24.29 10.43
CA GLY A 63 3.02 24.90 9.61
C GLY A 63 1.85 23.96 9.31
N PHE A 64 0.67 24.57 9.13
CA PHE A 64 -0.56 23.84 8.83
C PHE A 64 -0.53 23.17 7.44
N PRO A 65 -0.08 23.83 6.35
CA PRO A 65 -0.07 23.20 5.03
C PRO A 65 0.75 21.92 4.96
N ILE A 66 1.97 21.92 5.52
CA ILE A 66 2.80 20.71 5.52
C ILE A 66 2.15 19.58 6.33
N ALA A 67 1.49 19.90 7.44
CA ALA A 67 0.77 18.89 8.21
C ALA A 67 -0.42 18.30 7.44
N VAL A 68 -1.11 19.11 6.62
CA VAL A 68 -2.17 18.63 5.71
C VAL A 68 -1.59 17.72 4.62
N ILE A 69 -0.46 18.09 4.03
CA ILE A 69 0.24 17.28 3.02
C ILE A 69 0.65 15.93 3.59
N GLU A 70 1.27 15.93 4.78
CA GLU A 70 1.64 14.72 5.50
C GLU A 70 0.43 13.82 5.78
N ASN A 71 -0.71 14.42 6.13
CA ASN A 71 -1.96 13.68 6.33
C ASN A 71 -2.50 13.07 5.03
N ILE A 72 -2.40 13.79 3.90
CA ILE A 72 -2.77 13.27 2.57
C ILE A 72 -1.85 12.10 2.19
N LEU A 73 -0.54 12.25 2.35
CA LEU A 73 0.43 11.19 2.06
C LEU A 73 0.19 9.95 2.92
N MET A 74 -0.03 10.13 4.23
CA MET A 74 -0.33 9.06 5.16
C MET A 74 -1.61 8.31 4.77
N LYS A 75 -2.68 9.05 4.46
CA LYS A 75 -3.94 8.46 4.00
C LYS A 75 -3.75 7.71 2.68
N SER A 76 -3.07 8.31 1.72
CA SER A 76 -2.78 7.69 0.43
C SER A 76 -1.95 6.41 0.57
N ASN A 77 -0.97 6.37 1.47
CA ASN A 77 -0.23 5.15 1.78
C ASN A 77 -1.13 4.07 2.39
N ALA A 78 -2.01 4.45 3.32
CA ALA A 78 -2.96 3.54 3.93
C ALA A 78 -3.95 2.97 2.89
N ASP A 79 -4.47 3.81 1.99
CA ASP A 79 -5.36 3.38 0.91
C ASP A 79 -4.66 2.38 -0.02
N SER A 80 -3.40 2.65 -0.41
CA SER A 80 -2.58 1.71 -1.18
C SER A 80 -2.35 0.39 -0.43
N LEU A 81 -2.06 0.44 0.86
CA LEU A 81 -1.86 -0.77 1.68
C LEU A 81 -3.12 -1.62 1.73
N VAL A 82 -4.27 -1.01 1.98
CA VAL A 82 -5.57 -1.70 2.01
C VAL A 82 -5.87 -2.35 0.67
N HIS A 83 -5.65 -1.64 -0.44
CA HIS A 83 -5.84 -2.18 -1.79
C HIS A 83 -4.89 -3.37 -2.07
N LEU A 84 -3.61 -3.23 -1.73
CA LEU A 84 -2.64 -4.32 -1.89
C LEU A 84 -2.99 -5.54 -1.03
N GLU A 85 -3.52 -5.36 0.17
CA GLU A 85 -4.01 -6.49 0.98
C GLU A 85 -5.24 -7.15 0.36
N GLN A 86 -6.16 -6.37 -0.21
CA GLN A 86 -7.33 -6.93 -0.92
C GLN A 86 -6.92 -7.75 -2.14
N CYS A 87 -5.95 -7.27 -2.93
CA CYS A 87 -5.52 -7.93 -4.16
C CYS A 87 -4.49 -9.06 -3.93
N PHE A 88 -3.60 -8.89 -2.96
CA PHE A 88 -2.40 -9.72 -2.77
C PHE A 88 -2.23 -10.24 -1.33
N SER A 89 -3.31 -10.28 -0.54
CA SER A 89 -3.32 -11.13 0.64
C SER A 89 -3.08 -12.58 0.24
N LYS A 90 -2.50 -13.33 1.17
CA LYS A 90 -2.33 -14.78 1.02
C LYS A 90 -3.64 -15.43 0.60
N ASN A 91 -4.71 -15.18 1.35
CA ASN A 91 -6.03 -15.74 1.07
C ASN A 91 -6.58 -15.29 -0.29
N ALA A 92 -6.42 -14.02 -0.67
CA ALA A 92 -6.85 -13.56 -1.99
C ALA A 92 -6.16 -14.35 -3.11
N ILE A 93 -4.85 -14.56 -2.99
CA ILE A 93 -4.08 -15.32 -3.99
C ILE A 93 -4.49 -16.80 -3.97
N LEU A 94 -4.56 -17.45 -2.80
CA LEU A 94 -4.94 -18.87 -2.70
C LEU A 94 -6.37 -19.10 -3.21
N ASN A 95 -7.32 -18.20 -2.89
CA ASN A 95 -8.70 -18.28 -3.37
C ASN A 95 -8.79 -18.07 -4.88
N ASN A 96 -7.97 -17.16 -5.43
CA ASN A 96 -7.92 -16.95 -6.87
C ASN A 96 -7.35 -18.19 -7.59
N VAL A 97 -6.32 -18.83 -7.01
CA VAL A 97 -5.78 -20.11 -7.51
C VAL A 97 -6.85 -21.21 -7.46
N ALA A 98 -7.53 -21.38 -6.33
CA ALA A 98 -8.55 -22.41 -6.14
C ALA A 98 -9.68 -22.30 -7.17
N LYS A 99 -10.18 -21.08 -7.42
CA LYS A 99 -11.24 -20.80 -8.41
C LYS A 99 -10.86 -21.20 -9.85
N HIS A 100 -9.57 -21.22 -10.18
CA HIS A 100 -9.07 -21.53 -11.52
C HIS A 100 -8.46 -22.93 -11.63
N THR A 101 -8.54 -23.74 -10.58
CA THR A 101 -8.06 -25.14 -10.57
C THR A 101 -9.17 -26.13 -10.93
N GLU A 102 -10.38 -25.66 -11.28
CA GLU A 102 -11.47 -26.56 -11.70
C GLU A 102 -11.12 -27.32 -13.01
N PRO A 103 -11.38 -28.65 -13.07
CA PRO A 103 -10.71 -29.56 -14.01
C PRO A 103 -11.05 -29.42 -15.51
N HIS A 104 -11.88 -28.46 -15.92
CA HIS A 104 -12.44 -28.41 -17.28
C HIS A 104 -12.16 -27.12 -18.06
N LYS A 105 -11.30 -26.22 -17.57
CA LYS A 105 -10.85 -25.05 -18.34
C LYS A 105 -9.34 -24.88 -18.20
N TYR A 106 -8.60 -25.33 -19.21
CA TYR A 106 -7.22 -24.90 -19.50
C TYR A 106 -7.24 -23.42 -19.91
N VAL A 107 -7.55 -22.52 -18.97
CA VAL A 107 -7.18 -21.11 -19.09
C VAL A 107 -5.85 -21.00 -18.38
N ASP A 108 -4.84 -20.55 -19.12
CA ASP A 108 -3.48 -20.35 -18.65
C ASP A 108 -3.49 -19.45 -17.40
N PHE A 109 -3.45 -20.06 -16.22
CA PHE A 109 -3.59 -19.36 -14.96
C PHE A 109 -2.32 -18.56 -14.68
N THR A 110 -2.38 -17.25 -14.91
CA THR A 110 -1.26 -16.36 -14.64
C THR A 110 -1.28 -15.93 -13.17
N LEU A 111 -0.48 -16.62 -12.35
CA LEU A 111 -0.18 -16.20 -10.98
C LEU A 111 0.27 -14.73 -10.97
N PRO A 112 -0.22 -13.91 -10.03
CA PRO A 112 0.21 -12.52 -9.92
C PRO A 112 1.74 -12.46 -9.81
N SER A 113 2.31 -11.47 -10.47
CA SER A 113 3.74 -11.22 -10.51
C SER A 113 4.09 -10.00 -9.66
N VAL A 114 5.38 -9.83 -9.36
CA VAL A 114 5.91 -8.61 -8.73
C VAL A 114 5.46 -7.36 -9.50
N LYS A 115 5.50 -7.43 -10.84
CA LYS A 115 5.03 -6.37 -11.72
C LYS A 115 3.56 -6.00 -11.45
N ASN A 116 2.68 -6.97 -11.22
CA ASN A 116 1.27 -6.66 -10.89
C ASN A 116 1.17 -5.87 -9.59
N VAL A 117 1.93 -6.24 -8.55
CA VAL A 117 1.95 -5.51 -7.27
C VAL A 117 2.38 -4.06 -7.48
N VAL A 118 3.48 -3.84 -8.21
CA VAL A 118 4.00 -2.49 -8.44
C VAL A 118 3.03 -1.66 -9.28
N VAL A 119 2.42 -2.23 -10.32
CA VAL A 119 1.41 -1.53 -11.14
C VAL A 119 0.22 -1.10 -10.28
N GLU A 120 -0.37 -2.02 -9.52
CA GLU A 120 -1.52 -1.72 -8.66
C GLU A 120 -1.17 -0.65 -7.62
N ALA A 121 -0.01 -0.77 -6.97
CA ALA A 121 0.43 0.21 -5.99
C ALA A 121 0.57 1.62 -6.58
N MET A 122 1.22 1.75 -7.74
CA MET A 122 1.40 3.06 -8.40
C MET A 122 0.07 3.62 -8.86
N ASP A 123 -0.82 2.77 -9.40
CA ASP A 123 -2.12 3.19 -9.89
C ASP A 123 -3.01 3.71 -8.74
N THR A 124 -3.07 2.98 -7.61
CA THR A 124 -3.78 3.44 -6.41
C THR A 124 -3.18 4.73 -5.88
N LYS A 125 -1.84 4.83 -5.82
CA LYS A 125 -1.15 6.03 -5.34
C LYS A 125 -1.51 7.26 -6.17
N ILE A 126 -1.45 7.13 -7.50
CA ILE A 126 -1.83 8.21 -8.43
C ILE A 126 -3.30 8.57 -8.23
N CYS A 127 -4.22 7.60 -8.21
CA CYS A 127 -5.65 7.80 -7.97
C CYS A 127 -5.92 8.62 -6.71
N SER A 128 -5.28 8.29 -5.58
CA SER A 128 -5.45 9.01 -4.32
C SER A 128 -4.96 10.46 -4.37
N LEU A 129 -3.99 10.77 -5.24
CA LEU A 129 -3.41 12.10 -5.37
C LEU A 129 -4.08 12.97 -6.44
N VAL A 130 -4.81 12.38 -7.40
CA VAL A 130 -5.52 13.12 -8.47
C VAL A 130 -6.33 14.31 -7.96
N PRO A 131 -7.11 14.23 -6.86
CA PRO A 131 -7.89 15.36 -6.37
C PRO A 131 -7.04 16.60 -6.02
N PHE A 132 -5.75 16.40 -5.71
CA PHE A 132 -4.83 17.45 -5.28
C PHE A 132 -3.89 17.90 -6.42
N ALA A 133 -3.95 17.26 -7.58
CA ALA A 133 -3.04 17.51 -8.71
C ALA A 133 -2.87 18.99 -9.08
N PRO A 134 -3.93 19.84 -9.11
CA PRO A 134 -3.78 21.26 -9.48
C PRO A 134 -2.84 22.05 -8.55
N HIS A 135 -2.72 21.63 -7.29
CA HIS A 135 -1.91 22.29 -6.27
C HIS A 135 -0.73 21.43 -5.79
N TRP A 136 -0.51 20.26 -6.39
CA TRP A 136 0.51 19.33 -5.90
C TRP A 136 1.93 19.87 -6.08
N PHE A 137 2.16 20.76 -7.06
CA PHE A 137 3.45 21.46 -7.18
C PHE A 137 3.76 22.30 -5.93
N GLU A 138 2.74 22.96 -5.34
CA GLU A 138 2.89 23.73 -4.09
C GLU A 138 3.24 22.78 -2.95
N ALA A 139 2.57 21.62 -2.87
CA ALA A 139 2.86 20.60 -1.88
C ALA A 139 4.30 20.10 -1.97
N THR A 140 4.74 19.72 -3.17
CA THR A 140 6.12 19.26 -3.40
C THR A 140 7.15 20.34 -3.06
N SER A 141 6.87 21.61 -3.35
CA SER A 141 7.77 22.70 -2.98
C SER A 141 7.97 22.80 -1.46
N LEU A 142 6.92 22.54 -0.67
CA LEU A 142 6.97 22.51 0.79
C LEU A 142 7.69 21.27 1.32
N GLU A 143 7.50 20.11 0.69
CA GLU A 143 8.21 18.85 1.01
C GLU A 143 9.71 18.96 0.78
N CYS A 144 10.13 19.69 -0.26
CA CYS A 144 11.53 19.88 -0.62
C CYS A 144 12.28 20.89 0.27
N LEU A 145 11.59 21.59 1.19
CA LEU A 145 12.27 22.45 2.16
C LEU A 145 13.18 21.61 3.07
N PRO A 146 14.43 22.04 3.36
CA PRO A 146 15.36 21.26 4.16
C PRO A 146 14.82 20.79 5.52
N SER A 147 13.98 21.61 6.16
CA SER A 147 13.32 21.29 7.43
C SER A 147 12.24 20.20 7.32
N ASN A 148 11.72 19.95 6.12
CA ASN A 148 10.61 19.02 5.85
C ASN A 148 11.07 17.75 5.13
N VAL A 149 12.17 17.78 4.38
CA VAL A 149 12.69 16.64 3.60
C VAL A 149 12.77 15.34 4.42
N PRO A 150 13.32 15.30 5.66
CA PRO A 150 13.38 14.06 6.42
C PRO A 150 12.00 13.45 6.71
N HIS A 151 10.99 14.30 6.90
CA HIS A 151 9.62 13.87 7.17
C HIS A 151 8.90 13.44 5.88
N ALA A 152 9.06 14.18 4.78
CA ALA A 152 8.52 13.79 3.48
C ALA A 152 9.13 12.48 2.96
N ALA A 153 10.43 12.30 3.14
CA ALA A 153 11.15 11.08 2.77
C ALA A 153 10.62 9.86 3.52
N ARG A 154 10.24 10.02 4.80
CA ARG A 154 9.63 8.94 5.59
C ARG A 154 8.39 8.36 4.91
N TYR A 155 7.45 9.20 4.47
CA TYR A 155 6.22 8.71 3.84
C TYR A 155 6.48 8.02 2.49
N SER A 156 7.46 8.51 1.74
CA SER A 156 7.90 7.87 0.49
C SER A 156 8.49 6.49 0.77
N ILE A 157 9.38 6.40 1.77
CA ILE A 157 10.02 5.16 2.21
C ILE A 157 8.99 4.15 2.73
N GLU A 158 8.05 4.57 3.58
CA GLU A 158 7.00 3.69 4.12
C GLU A 158 6.13 3.09 3.00
N PHE A 159 5.81 3.88 1.98
CA PHE A 159 5.11 3.38 0.79
C PHE A 159 5.96 2.36 0.02
N ILE A 160 7.20 2.72 -0.30
CA ILE A 160 8.12 1.85 -1.04
C ILE A 160 8.31 0.52 -0.32
N ASP A 161 8.55 0.55 1.00
CA ASP A 161 8.77 -0.65 1.81
C ASP A 161 7.52 -1.53 1.86
N SER A 162 6.34 -0.92 1.93
CA SER A 162 5.06 -1.64 1.83
C SER A 162 4.94 -2.36 0.49
N VAL A 163 5.21 -1.68 -0.63
CA VAL A 163 5.18 -2.30 -1.97
C VAL A 163 6.20 -3.44 -2.08
N CYS A 164 7.41 -3.26 -1.57
CA CYS A 164 8.45 -4.30 -1.56
C CYS A 164 7.99 -5.54 -0.78
N TYR A 165 7.36 -5.34 0.38
CA TYR A 165 6.82 -6.41 1.20
C TYR A 165 5.77 -7.24 0.44
N TYR A 166 4.82 -6.61 -0.26
CA TYR A 166 3.84 -7.34 -1.09
C TYR A 166 4.47 -7.99 -2.32
N ALA A 167 5.45 -7.33 -2.95
CA ALA A 167 6.16 -7.88 -4.09
C ALA A 167 6.90 -9.18 -3.74
N GLU A 168 7.65 -9.18 -2.63
CA GLU A 168 8.30 -10.40 -2.13
C GLU A 168 7.29 -11.48 -1.76
N ARG A 169 6.20 -11.09 -1.08
CA ARG A 169 5.11 -12.01 -0.73
C ARG A 169 4.59 -12.75 -1.94
N VAL A 170 4.28 -12.01 -3.02
CA VAL A 170 3.80 -12.58 -4.27
C VAL A 170 4.88 -13.46 -4.93
N LYS A 171 6.14 -13.01 -4.98
CA LYS A 171 7.27 -13.78 -5.52
C LYS A 171 7.42 -15.14 -4.82
N ARG A 172 7.43 -15.15 -3.48
CA ARG A 172 7.59 -16.38 -2.69
C ARG A 172 6.38 -17.28 -2.78
N LEU A 173 5.18 -16.71 -2.73
CA LEU A 173 3.96 -17.51 -2.82
C LEU A 173 3.85 -18.20 -4.18
N LYS A 174 4.20 -17.50 -5.27
CA LYS A 174 4.30 -18.08 -6.61
C LYS A 174 5.30 -19.24 -6.64
N GLN A 175 6.48 -19.08 -6.06
CA GLN A 175 7.47 -20.16 -5.98
C GLN A 175 6.92 -21.38 -5.22
N ILE A 176 6.29 -21.19 -4.06
CA ILE A 176 5.71 -22.28 -3.26
C ILE A 176 4.61 -23.01 -4.02
N ILE A 177 3.70 -22.28 -4.69
CA ILE A 177 2.61 -22.88 -5.47
C ILE A 177 3.18 -23.70 -6.63
N LEU A 178 4.17 -23.17 -7.36
CA LEU A 178 4.81 -23.88 -8.47
C LEU A 178 5.56 -25.13 -7.97
N SER A 179 6.31 -25.04 -6.87
CA SER A 179 6.97 -26.19 -6.26
C SER A 179 5.97 -27.25 -5.80
N GLY A 180 4.88 -26.84 -5.15
CA GLY A 180 3.82 -27.76 -4.73
C GLY A 180 3.10 -28.43 -5.91
N LYS A 181 2.91 -27.71 -7.02
CA LYS A 181 2.39 -28.29 -8.26
C LYS A 181 3.32 -29.37 -8.81
N ILE A 182 4.63 -29.09 -8.91
CA ILE A 182 5.63 -30.08 -9.34
C ILE A 182 5.60 -31.33 -8.46
N VAL A 183 5.54 -31.17 -7.13
CA VAL A 183 5.46 -32.29 -6.18
C VAL A 183 4.19 -33.12 -6.42
N SER A 184 3.05 -32.46 -6.64
CA SER A 184 1.80 -33.17 -6.92
C SER A 184 1.83 -33.90 -8.27
N ASP A 185 2.38 -33.28 -9.31
CA ASP A 185 2.46 -33.86 -10.64
C ASP A 185 3.45 -35.05 -10.68
N SER A 186 4.45 -35.04 -9.79
CA SER A 186 5.45 -36.12 -9.66
C SER A 186 4.96 -37.39 -8.94
N GLY A 187 3.72 -37.43 -8.45
CA GLY A 187 3.17 -38.59 -7.71
C GLY A 187 3.74 -38.79 -6.30
N VAL A 188 4.62 -37.90 -5.84
CA VAL A 188 5.20 -37.91 -4.47
C VAL A 188 4.17 -37.50 -3.42
N SER A 189 3.00 -36.97 -3.81
CA SER A 189 1.89 -36.66 -2.90
C SER A 189 1.43 -37.86 -2.06
N ASP A 190 1.69 -39.09 -2.52
CA ASP A 190 1.32 -40.33 -1.82
C ASP A 190 2.12 -40.53 -0.51
N PHE A 191 3.25 -39.82 -0.31
CA PHE A 191 4.06 -39.89 0.90
C PHE A 191 3.82 -38.75 1.90
N VAL A 192 3.12 -37.67 1.52
CA VAL A 192 2.84 -36.52 2.38
C VAL A 192 1.45 -36.70 3.02
N SER A 193 1.31 -37.73 3.85
CA SER A 193 0.17 -37.81 4.77
C SER A 193 0.43 -36.84 5.93
N VAL A 194 -0.25 -35.70 5.90
CA VAL A 194 -0.35 -34.85 7.09
C VAL A 194 -1.13 -35.65 8.12
N SER A 195 -0.46 -36.10 9.17
CA SER A 195 -1.07 -36.81 10.30
C SER A 195 -2.01 -35.86 11.07
N SER A 196 -3.23 -35.70 10.59
CA SER A 196 -4.32 -35.20 11.43
C SER A 196 -4.71 -36.33 12.37
N ASN A 197 -4.29 -36.21 13.63
CA ASN A 197 -4.77 -37.01 14.74
C ASN A 197 -6.29 -36.93 14.84
N SER A 198 -7.00 -37.96 14.38
CA SER A 198 -8.26 -38.40 14.96
C SER A 198 -8.51 -39.86 14.58
N ARG A 199 -8.56 -40.71 15.61
CA ARG A 199 -8.97 -42.11 15.54
C ARG A 199 -10.40 -42.24 15.03
N SER A 200 -10.59 -42.98 13.95
CA SER A 200 -11.73 -43.88 13.77
C SER A 200 -11.43 -44.85 12.63
N LEU A 201 -11.44 -46.14 12.96
CA LEU A 201 -11.57 -47.23 11.99
C LEU A 201 -12.93 -47.06 11.30
N ASP A 202 -12.93 -46.73 10.01
CA ASP A 202 -13.93 -47.31 9.10
C ASP A 202 -13.48 -47.18 7.64
N ASP A 203 -13.81 -48.23 6.91
CA ASP A 203 -13.42 -48.56 5.54
C ASP A 203 -14.29 -47.75 4.56
N SER A 204 -13.70 -46.81 3.80
CA SER A 204 -14.11 -46.43 2.43
C SER A 204 -13.48 -45.12 1.97
N SER A 205 -12.84 -45.19 0.80
CA SER A 205 -12.26 -44.08 0.01
C SER A 205 -11.11 -43.31 0.69
N PHE A 206 -9.88 -43.71 0.35
CA PHE A 206 -8.74 -42.78 0.40
C PHE A 206 -9.06 -41.59 -0.52
N ILE A 207 -9.64 -40.53 0.03
CA ILE A 207 -9.73 -39.24 -0.64
C ILE A 207 -8.30 -38.74 -0.72
N LYS A 208 -7.69 -38.90 -1.91
CA LYS A 208 -6.38 -38.32 -2.22
C LYS A 208 -6.44 -36.84 -1.80
N PRO A 209 -5.58 -36.35 -0.90
CA PRO A 209 -5.46 -34.92 -0.68
C PRO A 209 -5.04 -34.33 -2.02
N GLY A 210 -5.95 -33.63 -2.68
CA GLY A 210 -5.66 -33.00 -3.97
C GLY A 210 -4.42 -32.12 -3.85
N ALA A 211 -3.69 -31.93 -4.95
CA ALA A 211 -2.54 -31.03 -5.07
C ALA A 211 -2.72 -29.74 -4.25
N GLU A 212 -3.95 -29.21 -4.29
CA GLU A 212 -4.48 -28.07 -3.55
C GLU A 212 -4.22 -28.09 -2.04
N THR A 213 -4.44 -29.22 -1.37
CA THR A 213 -4.27 -29.35 0.09
C THR A 213 -2.80 -29.24 0.50
N VAL A 214 -1.89 -29.77 -0.34
CA VAL A 214 -0.45 -29.81 -0.06
C VAL A 214 0.17 -28.41 -0.17
N TRP A 215 -0.01 -27.71 -1.29
CA TRP A 215 0.57 -26.37 -1.42
C TRP A 215 -0.13 -25.32 -0.56
N LYS A 216 -1.43 -25.47 -0.24
CA LYS A 216 -2.09 -24.62 0.77
C LYS A 216 -1.41 -24.77 2.13
N SER A 217 -1.09 -25.99 2.55
CA SER A 217 -0.41 -26.25 3.82
C SER A 217 1.01 -25.65 3.85
N PHE A 218 1.78 -25.80 2.77
CA PHE A 218 3.11 -25.17 2.67
C PHE A 218 3.06 -23.64 2.61
N ALA A 219 2.13 -23.09 1.83
CA ALA A 219 1.92 -21.66 1.77
C ALA A 219 1.56 -21.10 3.15
N LEU A 220 0.74 -21.82 3.93
CA LEU A 220 0.31 -21.43 5.27
C LEU A 220 1.47 -21.25 6.26
N VAL A 221 2.49 -22.11 6.20
CA VAL A 221 3.60 -22.13 7.18
C VAL A 221 4.80 -21.25 6.75
N ALA A 222 5.00 -21.02 5.45
CA ALA A 222 6.19 -20.31 4.98
C ALA A 222 6.15 -18.79 5.26
N PRO A 223 7.26 -18.18 5.74
CA PRO A 223 7.38 -16.73 5.82
C PRO A 223 7.43 -16.15 4.40
N LEU A 224 6.49 -15.26 4.07
CA LEU A 224 6.31 -14.80 2.69
C LEU A 224 7.11 -13.54 2.34
N SER A 225 7.71 -12.82 3.29
CA SER A 225 8.62 -11.71 3.01
C SER A 225 9.88 -11.79 3.87
N SER A 226 11.01 -11.38 3.27
CA SER A 226 12.24 -11.05 3.96
C SER A 226 12.09 -9.62 4.47
N ALA A 227 12.29 -9.43 5.77
CA ALA A 227 12.66 -8.09 6.23
C ALA A 227 13.98 -7.67 5.54
N PRO A 228 14.35 -6.38 5.55
CA PRO A 228 15.66 -5.89 5.05
C PRO A 228 16.90 -6.62 5.62
N VAL A 229 16.70 -7.40 6.69
CA VAL A 229 17.72 -8.21 7.33
C VAL A 229 17.30 -9.68 7.29
N ARG A 230 18.18 -10.53 6.75
CA ARG A 230 18.05 -11.99 6.81
C ARG A 230 19.22 -12.55 7.63
N GLY A 231 18.93 -13.11 8.81
CA GLY A 231 19.96 -13.73 9.66
C GLY A 231 21.05 -12.78 10.15
N GLY A 232 20.75 -11.49 10.32
CA GLY A 232 21.71 -10.47 10.77
C GLY A 232 22.55 -9.84 9.66
N ILE A 233 22.37 -10.26 8.40
CA ILE A 233 23.06 -9.70 7.23
C ILE A 233 22.04 -8.94 6.36
N LEU A 234 22.51 -7.86 5.71
CA LEU A 234 21.74 -7.08 4.75
C LEU A 234 21.33 -7.96 3.55
N ASP A 235 20.05 -7.94 3.20
CA ASP A 235 19.55 -8.67 2.04
C ASP A 235 19.69 -7.82 0.77
N CYS A 236 20.73 -8.09 -0.02
CA CYS A 236 20.97 -7.36 -1.27
C CYS A 236 19.82 -7.46 -2.27
N GLU A 237 19.06 -8.56 -2.30
CA GLU A 237 17.89 -8.68 -3.18
C GLU A 237 16.79 -7.72 -2.73
N TRP A 238 16.58 -7.58 -1.42
CA TRP A 238 15.59 -6.66 -0.87
C TRP A 238 15.94 -5.21 -1.20
N TYR A 239 17.20 -4.81 -1.07
CA TYR A 239 17.63 -3.44 -1.43
C TYR A 239 17.59 -3.20 -2.94
N ALA A 240 17.89 -4.20 -3.77
CA ALA A 240 17.73 -4.08 -5.22
C ALA A 240 16.25 -3.91 -5.61
N LEU A 241 15.33 -4.67 -4.99
CA LEU A 241 13.89 -4.51 -5.16
C LEU A 241 13.44 -3.12 -4.72
N ARG A 242 13.86 -2.68 -3.53
CA ARG A 242 13.58 -1.34 -3.00
C ARG A 242 14.03 -0.24 -3.94
N PHE A 243 15.23 -0.36 -4.50
CA PHE A 243 15.75 0.62 -5.46
C PHE A 243 14.90 0.66 -6.74
N LYS A 244 14.50 -0.50 -7.28
CA LYS A 244 13.61 -0.56 -8.45
C LYS A 244 12.26 0.11 -8.17
N VAL A 245 11.62 -0.21 -7.03
CA VAL A 245 10.33 0.38 -6.64
C VAL A 245 10.47 1.89 -6.41
N ALA A 246 11.53 2.32 -5.72
CA ALA A 246 11.83 3.74 -5.50
C ALA A 246 12.00 4.49 -6.83
N SER A 247 12.71 3.90 -7.80
CA SER A 247 12.92 4.50 -9.12
C SER A 247 11.61 4.70 -9.86
N VAL A 248 10.73 3.69 -9.87
CA VAL A 248 9.38 3.81 -10.45
C VAL A 248 8.60 4.90 -9.74
N PHE A 249 8.54 4.86 -8.40
CA PHE A 249 7.77 5.81 -7.60
C PHE A 249 8.23 7.26 -7.84
N SER A 250 9.53 7.54 -7.75
CA SER A 250 10.08 8.87 -7.95
C SER A 250 9.81 9.41 -9.36
N LEU A 251 9.98 8.58 -10.40
CA LEU A 251 9.67 8.99 -11.78
C LEU A 251 8.17 9.24 -11.96
N CYS A 252 7.31 8.37 -11.41
CA CYS A 252 5.86 8.57 -11.41
C CYS A 252 5.48 9.90 -10.76
N MET A 253 6.03 10.20 -9.58
CA MET A 253 5.74 11.45 -8.87
C MET A 253 6.24 12.69 -9.63
N LEU A 254 7.41 12.60 -10.27
CA LEU A 254 7.92 13.68 -11.11
C LEU A 254 7.04 13.91 -12.36
N SER A 255 6.65 12.85 -13.05
CA SER A 255 5.73 12.94 -14.20
C SER A 255 4.36 13.48 -13.79
N PHE A 256 3.84 13.05 -12.63
CA PHE A 256 2.55 13.48 -12.10
C PHE A 256 2.45 15.00 -11.98
N LEU A 257 3.55 15.69 -11.61
CA LEU A 257 3.60 17.15 -11.51
C LEU A 257 3.39 17.87 -12.84
N GLY A 258 3.83 17.28 -13.95
CA GLY A 258 3.74 17.88 -15.28
C GLY A 258 2.56 17.37 -16.13
N ASP A 259 1.93 16.28 -15.72
CA ASP A 259 0.93 15.59 -16.53
C ASP A 259 -0.46 16.22 -16.39
N LYS A 260 -0.96 16.78 -17.50
CA LYS A 260 -2.31 17.38 -17.63
C LYS A 260 -3.29 16.48 -18.36
N SER A 261 -2.90 15.25 -18.71
CA SER A 261 -3.79 14.31 -19.40
C SER A 261 -4.94 13.88 -18.48
N TYR A 262 -6.07 13.49 -19.09
CA TYR A 262 -7.23 13.02 -18.34
C TYR A 262 -6.85 11.86 -17.40
N ASN A 263 -7.13 12.02 -16.11
CA ASN A 263 -6.78 11.05 -15.05
C ASN A 263 -5.28 10.66 -15.02
N HIS A 264 -4.39 11.58 -15.43
CA HIS A 264 -2.94 11.36 -15.49
C HIS A 264 -2.54 10.11 -16.30
N LYS A 265 -3.23 9.90 -17.43
CA LYS A 265 -3.03 8.76 -18.33
C LYS A 265 -1.56 8.63 -18.75
N HIS A 266 -0.89 9.72 -19.13
CA HIS A 266 0.52 9.66 -19.57
C HIS A 266 1.44 9.18 -18.45
N THR A 267 1.23 9.65 -17.21
CA THR A 267 1.99 9.18 -16.04
C THR A 267 1.77 7.70 -15.80
N ARG A 268 0.52 7.20 -15.93
CA ARG A 268 0.22 5.77 -15.79
C ARG A 268 0.84 4.92 -16.90
N GLU A 269 0.85 5.40 -18.14
CA GLU A 269 1.50 4.71 -19.26
C GLU A 269 3.02 4.67 -19.11
N MET A 270 3.62 5.79 -18.71
CA MET A 270 5.04 5.86 -18.37
C MET A 270 5.39 4.91 -17.23
N ALA A 271 4.60 4.90 -16.15
CA ALA A 271 4.78 3.98 -15.02
C ALA A 271 4.79 2.52 -15.50
N LYS A 272 3.79 2.12 -16.30
CA LYS A 272 3.70 0.77 -16.86
C LYS A 272 4.91 0.44 -17.74
N SER A 273 5.36 1.39 -18.57
CA SER A 273 6.56 1.22 -19.41
C SER A 273 7.80 0.96 -18.57
N ILE A 274 8.07 1.80 -17.56
CA ILE A 274 9.22 1.63 -16.66
C ILE A 274 9.14 0.30 -15.89
N ILE A 275 7.95 -0.04 -15.39
CA ILE A 275 7.73 -1.30 -14.68
C ILE A 275 8.02 -2.50 -15.59
N ASN A 276 7.58 -2.48 -16.86
CA ASN A 276 7.87 -3.53 -17.83
C ASN A 276 9.38 -3.71 -18.09
N THR A 277 10.16 -2.65 -17.93
CA THR A 277 11.62 -2.69 -18.12
C THR A 277 12.34 -3.18 -16.87
N LEU A 278 11.85 -2.84 -15.68
CA LEU A 278 12.53 -3.14 -14.41
C LEU A 278 12.14 -4.50 -13.80
N PHE A 279 10.96 -5.04 -14.13
CA PHE A 279 10.34 -6.21 -13.50
C PHE A 279 9.83 -7.24 -14.52
#